data_AF-A0A8T5RXA3-F1
#
_entry.id   AF-A0A8T5RXA3-F1
#
_cell.length_a   1.000
_cell.length_b   1.000
_cell.length_c   1.000
_cell.angle_alpha   90.00
_cell.angle_beta   90.00
_cell.angle_gamma   90.00
#
_symmetry.space_group_name_H-M   'P 1'
#
loop_
_entity.id
_entity.type
_entity.pdbx_description
1 polymer ?
#
loop_
_entity_poly.entity_id
_entity_poly.type
_entity_poly.pdbx_seq_one_letter_code
_entity_poly.pdbx_strand_id
1 'polypeptide(L)' 'NKYIWDFVDNKSIHNSWKKLEDLPSNTELSNRISKDMKKRGFKFIGTTIIYAFLQTIGVVNDHTIDCFRYIELVNSP' A
#
# COMPACT_ATOMS: atom_id res chain seq x y z
N ASN A 1 11.00 -6.73 -11.39
CA ASN A 1 10.43 -6.14 -10.17
C ASN A 1 10.03 -4.68 -10.45
N LYS A 2 9.00 -4.44 -11.30
CA LYS A 2 8.57 -3.07 -11.70
C LYS A 2 7.05 -2.90 -11.67
N TYR A 3 6.33 -3.95 -12.05
CA TYR A 3 4.88 -3.94 -12.20
C TYR A 3 4.08 -3.24 -11.09
N ILE A 4 4.30 -3.56 -9.81
CA ILE A 4 3.56 -2.91 -8.72
C ILE A 4 3.97 -1.44 -8.54
N TRP A 5 5.27 -1.15 -8.64
CA TRP A 5 5.82 0.19 -8.49
C TRP A 5 5.39 1.14 -9.61
N ASP A 6 5.08 0.62 -10.80
CA ASP A 6 4.54 1.40 -11.92
C ASP A 6 3.14 1.98 -11.63
N PHE A 7 2.38 1.41 -10.66
CA PHE A 7 1.09 1.98 -10.24
C PHE A 7 1.22 3.22 -9.34
N VAL A 8 2.43 3.48 -8.83
CA VAL A 8 2.73 4.56 -7.89
C VAL A 8 3.90 5.43 -8.34
N ASP A 9 4.17 5.46 -9.64
CA ASP A 9 5.27 6.23 -10.25
C ASP A 9 6.64 5.98 -9.58
N ASN A 10 6.86 4.74 -9.15
CA ASN A 10 8.05 4.31 -8.41
C ASN A 10 8.32 5.10 -7.12
N LYS A 11 7.28 5.62 -6.47
CA LYS A 11 7.36 6.34 -5.20
C LYS A 11 6.46 5.69 -4.16
N SER A 12 6.99 5.53 -2.94
CA SER A 12 6.17 5.10 -1.81
C SER A 12 5.14 6.18 -1.45
N ILE A 13 3.96 5.73 -1.05
CA ILE A 13 2.90 6.58 -0.54
C ILE A 13 3.03 6.62 0.98
N HIS A 14 3.11 7.82 1.55
CA HIS A 14 3.16 7.99 3.01
C HIS A 14 1.87 8.67 3.48
N ASN A 15 1.04 7.92 4.21
CA ASN A 15 -0.17 8.46 4.83
C ASN A 15 0.11 8.86 6.28
N SER A 16 -0.71 9.72 6.87
CA SER A 16 -0.47 10.27 8.21
C SER A 16 -1.61 9.92 9.18
N TRP A 17 -1.82 8.63 9.42
CA TRP A 17 -2.88 8.15 10.31
C TRP A 17 -2.53 8.40 11.78
N LYS A 18 -3.50 8.89 12.56
CA LYS A 18 -3.31 9.12 14.00
C LYS A 18 -3.55 7.85 14.82
N LYS A 19 -4.54 7.06 14.41
CA LYS A 19 -4.90 5.81 15.09
C LYS A 19 -5.00 4.67 14.09
N LEU A 20 -4.85 3.45 14.59
CA LEU A 20 -4.99 2.25 13.77
C LEU A 20 -6.41 2.12 13.18
N GLU A 21 -7.42 2.57 13.92
CA GLU A 21 -8.84 2.56 13.49
C GLU A 21 -9.11 3.46 12.28
N ASP A 22 -8.26 4.47 12.05
CA ASP A 22 -8.41 5.40 10.93
C ASP A 22 -7.98 4.78 9.59
N LEU A 23 -7.22 3.66 9.63
CA LEU A 23 -6.74 3.01 8.42
C LEU A 23 -7.91 2.34 7.69
N PRO A 24 -8.05 2.56 6.38
CA PRO A 24 -9.07 1.88 5.60
C PRO A 24 -8.70 0.39 5.42
N SER A 25 -9.67 -0.46 5.09
CA SER A 25 -9.40 -1.86 4.76
C SER A 25 -8.98 -2.09 3.30
N ASN A 26 -9.11 -1.05 2.46
CA ASN A 26 -8.73 -1.04 1.05
C ASN A 26 -8.65 0.41 0.53
N THR A 27 -8.05 0.60 -0.64
CA THR A 27 -7.91 1.90 -1.30
C THR A 27 -8.28 1.79 -2.78
N GLU A 28 -8.45 2.93 -3.44
CA GLU A 28 -8.64 2.95 -4.90
C GLU A 28 -7.43 2.36 -5.65
N LEU A 29 -6.23 2.56 -5.12
CA LEU A 29 -5.01 1.93 -5.64
C LEU A 29 -5.09 0.41 -5.56
N SER A 30 -5.46 -0.15 -4.40
CA SER A 30 -5.58 -1.60 -4.25
C SER A 30 -6.73 -2.19 -5.08
N ASN A 31 -7.81 -1.44 -5.31
CA ASN A 31 -8.89 -1.82 -6.22
C ASN A 31 -8.39 -1.97 -7.66
N ARG A 32 -7.64 -0.97 -8.14
CA ARG A 32 -7.06 -0.95 -9.50
C ARG A 32 -6.10 -2.12 -9.72
N ILE A 33 -5.18 -2.34 -8.78
CA ILE A 33 -4.19 -3.43 -8.86
C ILE A 33 -4.88 -4.79 -8.76
N SER A 34 -5.80 -4.97 -7.80
CA SER A 34 -6.60 -6.21 -7.67
C SER A 34 -7.31 -6.55 -8.98
N LYS A 35 -7.97 -5.56 -9.60
CA LYS A 35 -8.68 -5.76 -10.86
C LYS A 35 -7.73 -6.14 -12.00
N ASP A 36 -6.58 -5.49 -12.12
CA ASP A 36 -5.61 -5.81 -13.17
C ASP A 36 -4.99 -7.21 -12.98
N MET A 37 -4.60 -7.56 -11.75
CA MET A 37 -4.06 -8.89 -11.45
C MET A 37 -5.10 -9.99 -11.69
N LYS A 38 -6.38 -9.76 -11.39
CA LYS A 38 -7.48 -10.70 -11.69
C LYS A 38 -7.57 -10.94 -13.20
N LYS A 39 -7.50 -9.89 -14.00
CA LYS A 39 -7.50 -10.00 -15.48
C LYS A 39 -6.31 -10.81 -16.00
N ARG A 40 -5.18 -10.77 -15.30
CA ARG A 40 -3.97 -11.55 -15.60
C ARG A 40 -4.02 -12.99 -15.08
N GLY A 41 -5.14 -13.42 -14.49
CA GLY A 41 -5.37 -14.80 -14.06
C GLY A 41 -5.00 -15.09 -12.60
N PHE A 42 -4.58 -14.10 -11.82
CA PHE A 42 -4.30 -14.30 -10.39
C PHE A 42 -5.61 -14.54 -9.63
N LYS A 43 -5.55 -15.47 -8.67
CA LYS A 43 -6.66 -15.85 -7.78
C LYS A 43 -6.35 -15.42 -6.34
N PHE A 44 -7.38 -15.31 -5.51
CA PHE A 44 -7.26 -14.89 -4.11
C PHE A 44 -6.59 -13.52 -3.89
N ILE A 45 -6.73 -12.60 -4.84
CA ILE A 45 -6.15 -11.26 -4.77
C ILE A 45 -7.24 -10.19 -4.55
N GLY A 46 -8.09 -10.37 -3.53
CA GLY A 46 -9.06 -9.35 -3.12
C GLY A 46 -8.41 -8.00 -2.83
N THR A 47 -9.15 -6.90 -2.94
CA THR A 47 -8.59 -5.54 -2.75
C THR A 47 -7.95 -5.35 -1.38
N THR A 48 -8.54 -5.90 -0.32
CA THR A 48 -7.96 -5.91 1.03
C THR A 48 -6.64 -6.68 1.10
N ILE A 49 -6.54 -7.83 0.43
CA ILE A 49 -5.30 -8.61 0.34
C ILE A 49 -4.22 -7.80 -0.38
N ILE A 50 -4.58 -7.14 -1.48
CA ILE A 50 -3.65 -6.28 -2.21
C ILE A 50 -3.22 -5.10 -1.34
N TYR A 51 -4.14 -4.44 -0.63
CA TYR A 51 -3.76 -3.31 0.21
C TYR A 51 -2.80 -3.71 1.33
N ALA A 52 -3.09 -4.81 2.04
CA ALA A 52 -2.20 -5.39 3.03
C ALA A 52 -0.83 -5.76 2.44
N PHE A 53 -0.81 -6.31 1.22
CA PHE A 53 0.42 -6.60 0.50
C PHE A 53 1.23 -5.33 0.22
N LEU A 54 0.60 -4.27 -0.30
CA LEU A 54 1.27 -2.98 -0.59
C LEU A 54 1.87 -2.35 0.67
N GLN A 55 1.17 -2.44 1.81
CA GLN A 55 1.68 -2.02 3.11
C GLN A 55 2.92 -2.82 3.51
N THR A 56 2.86 -4.15 3.38
CA THR A 56 3.94 -5.07 3.75
C THR A 56 5.21 -4.85 2.95
N ILE A 57 5.09 -4.58 1.64
CA ILE A 57 6.25 -4.41 0.75
C ILE A 57 6.77 -2.97 0.70
N GLY A 58 6.22 -2.05 1.51
CA GLY A 58 6.68 -0.66 1.60
C GLY A 58 6.22 0.26 0.46
N VAL A 59 5.29 -0.20 -0.38
CA VAL A 59 4.66 0.69 -1.39
C VAL A 59 3.77 1.71 -0.70
N VAL A 60 3.12 1.31 0.39
CA VAL A 60 2.35 2.20 1.27
C VAL A 60 2.94 2.16 2.67
N ASN A 61 3.32 3.31 3.20
CA ASN A 61 3.66 3.50 4.60
C ASN A 61 2.40 3.96 5.36
N ASP A 62 1.78 3.03 6.08
CA ASP A 62 0.63 3.28 6.95
C ASP A 62 0.98 3.11 8.43
N HIS A 63 2.26 3.17 8.79
CA HIS A 63 2.62 3.37 10.20
C HIS A 63 1.90 4.61 10.73
N THR A 64 1.29 4.50 11.91
CA THR A 64 0.69 5.66 12.58
C THR A 64 1.78 6.69 12.89
N ILE A 65 1.41 7.97 12.95
CA ILE A 65 2.37 9.07 13.08
C ILE A 65 3.20 9.04 14.37
N ASP A 66 2.74 8.32 15.39
CA ASP A 66 3.43 8.09 16.66
C ASP A 66 4.39 6.89 16.64
N CYS A 67 4.35 6.08 15.57
CA CYS A 67 5.29 4.99 15.38
C CYS A 67 6.70 5.53 15.09
N PHE A 68 7.72 5.02 15.79
CA PHE A 68 9.11 5.42 15.59
C PHE A 68 9.63 5.24 14.16
N ARG A 69 9.03 4.33 13.38
CA ARG A 69 9.37 4.08 11.97
C ARG A 69 8.76 5.08 11.00
N TYR A 70 7.70 5.79 11.38
CA TYR A 70 6.96 6.65 10.45
C TYR A 70 7.86 7.70 9.82
N ILE A 71 8.55 8.49 10.65
CA ILE A 71 9.43 9.56 10.18
C ILE A 71 10.70 9.02 9.50
N GLU A 72 11.20 7.86 9.91
CA GLU A 72 12.34 7.20 9.27
C GLU A 72 12.01 6.83 7.82
N LEU A 73 10.83 6.25 7.59
CA LEU A 73 10.38 5.83 6.27
C LEU A 73 10.00 7.00 5.36
N VAL A 74 9.46 8.09 5.90
CA VAL A 74 9.16 9.31 5.13
C VAL A 74 10.44 9.98 4.62
N ASN A 75 11.54 9.89 5.38
CA ASN A 75 12.83 10.46 5.00
C ASN A 75 13.73 9.48 4.25
N SER A 76 13.26 8.26 3.99
CA SER A 76 14.00 7.26 3.24
C SER A 76 14.01 7.63 1.75
N PRO A 77 15.16 7.54 1.06
CA PRO A 77 15.31 7.92 -0.34
C PRO A 77 14.55 6.99 -1.30
#